data_AF-A0A4Q4BRL0-F1
#
_entry.id   AF-A0A4Q4BRL0-F1
#
_cell.length_a   1.000
_cell.length_b   1.000
_cell.length_c   1.000
_cell.angle_alpha   90.00
_cell.angle_beta   90.00
_cell.angle_gamma   90.00
#
_symmetry.space_group_name_H-M   'P 1'
#
loop_
_entity.id
_entity.type
_entity.pdbx_description
1 polymer ?
#
loop_
_entity_poly.entity_id
_entity_poly.type
_entity_poly.pdbx_seq_one_letter_code
_entity_poly.pdbx_strand_id
1 'polypeptide(L)'
;DKIQFNDILMVGTTIGAPMVAGAAVQAEVIDQIKGEKTIHYVKRRRKHSSQRTKGHRQHLTLVRVTGVLENGADKSGVKAATGTVAARRDAHEAPGAAKAAAPAEKPKRAAKAAAAQE
;
A
#
# COMPACT_ATOMS: atom_id res chain seq x y z
N ASP A 1 -5.40 6.39 -16.41
CA ASP A 1 -3.97 6.76 -16.30
C ASP A 1 -3.08 5.70 -16.94
N LYS A 2 -2.08 6.12 -17.72
CA LYS A 2 -1.07 5.19 -18.28
C LYS A 2 0.12 5.07 -17.32
N ILE A 3 0.49 3.84 -17.00
CA ILE A 3 1.57 3.50 -16.08
C ILE A 3 2.49 2.44 -16.68
N GLN A 4 3.73 2.42 -16.23
CA GLN A 4 4.74 1.47 -16.66
C GLN A 4 5.34 0.72 -15.47
N PHE A 5 5.45 -0.60 -15.58
CA PHE A 5 6.16 -1.46 -14.63
C PHE A 5 7.52 -1.82 -15.21
N ASN A 6 8.58 -1.42 -14.51
CA ASN A 6 9.98 -1.62 -14.95
C ASN A 6 10.65 -2.84 -14.30
N ASP A 7 10.06 -3.36 -13.22
CA ASP A 7 10.60 -4.50 -12.50
C ASP A 7 10.16 -5.81 -13.18
N ILE A 8 10.94 -6.24 -14.17
CA ILE A 8 10.62 -7.41 -15.01
C ILE A 8 11.65 -8.53 -14.77
N LEU A 9 11.15 -9.71 -14.38
CA LEU A 9 11.99 -10.89 -14.15
C LEU A 9 12.21 -11.74 -15.41
N MET A 10 11.22 -11.77 -16.31
CA MET A 10 11.23 -12.63 -17.50
C MET A 10 10.32 -12.06 -18.60
N VAL A 11 10.76 -12.18 -19.86
CA VAL A 11 9.96 -11.86 -21.05
C VAL A 11 10.16 -12.94 -22.10
N GLY A 12 9.09 -13.65 -22.45
CA GLY A 12 9.17 -14.76 -23.40
C GLY A 12 10.13 -15.85 -22.91
N THR A 13 11.21 -16.08 -23.65
CA THR A 13 12.28 -17.02 -23.27
C THR A 13 13.46 -16.35 -22.56
N THR A 14 13.45 -15.03 -22.43
CA THR A 14 14.53 -14.24 -21.82
C THR A 14 14.32 -14.14 -20.32
N ILE A 15 15.29 -14.64 -19.55
CA ILE A 15 15.27 -14.63 -18.07
C ILE A 15 16.27 -13.59 -17.58
N GLY A 16 15.85 -12.72 -16.66
CA GLY A 16 16.68 -11.70 -16.04
C GLY A 16 17.59 -12.26 -14.93
N ALA A 17 18.70 -11.57 -14.68
CA ALA A 17 19.63 -11.89 -13.59
C ALA A 17 20.21 -10.59 -12.99
N PRO A 18 19.52 -9.89 -12.06
CA PRO A 18 18.27 -10.23 -11.38
C PRO A 18 16.98 -9.79 -12.11
N MET A 19 17.07 -8.83 -13.04
CA MET A 19 15.96 -8.32 -13.85
C MET A 19 16.37 -8.20 -15.31
N VAL A 20 15.39 -8.14 -16.23
CA VAL A 20 15.63 -7.93 -17.66
C VAL A 20 15.79 -6.42 -17.91
N ALA A 21 17.00 -6.01 -18.29
CA ALA A 21 17.31 -4.60 -18.50
C ALA A 21 16.53 -4.02 -19.69
N GLY A 22 15.96 -2.83 -19.51
CA GLY A 22 15.22 -2.12 -20.56
C GLY A 22 13.88 -2.73 -20.95
N ALA A 23 13.42 -3.79 -20.25
CA ALA A 23 12.08 -4.34 -20.42
C ALA A 23 11.04 -3.57 -19.59
N ALA A 24 9.81 -3.48 -20.09
CA ALA A 24 8.71 -2.93 -19.32
C ALA A 24 7.34 -3.43 -19.74
N VAL A 25 6.40 -3.43 -18.80
CA VAL A 25 4.98 -3.67 -19.06
C VAL A 25 4.23 -2.36 -18.98
N GLN A 26 3.57 -1.98 -20.08
CA GLN A 26 2.71 -0.81 -20.15
C GLN A 26 1.28 -1.20 -19.84
N ALA A 27 0.62 -0.37 -19.04
CA ALA A 27 -0.71 -0.67 -18.57
C ALA A 27 -1.54 0.60 -18.35
N GLU A 28 -2.86 0.43 -18.35
CA GLU A 28 -3.83 1.47 -18.07
C GLU A 28 -4.59 1.16 -16.79
N VAL A 29 -4.65 2.14 -15.88
CA VAL A 29 -5.49 2.07 -14.69
C VAL A 29 -6.95 2.28 -15.10
N ILE A 30 -7.77 1.27 -14.86
CA ILE A 30 -9.20 1.30 -15.17
C ILE A 30 -9.99 1.87 -14.01
N ASP A 31 -9.83 1.29 -12.81
CA ASP A 31 -10.67 1.63 -11.66
C ASP A 31 -9.98 1.35 -10.31
N GLN A 32 -10.49 1.97 -9.26
CA GLN A 32 -10.10 1.78 -7.85
C GLN A 32 -11.24 1.11 -7.09
N ILE A 33 -11.14 -0.21 -6.93
CA ILE A 33 -12.20 -1.04 -6.38
C ILE A 33 -11.91 -1.49 -4.95
N LYS A 34 -12.96 -1.91 -4.25
CA LYS A 34 -12.82 -2.65 -2.99
C LYS A 34 -12.96 -4.13 -3.29
N GLY A 35 -11.97 -4.91 -2.86
CA GLY A 35 -12.01 -6.36 -2.95
C GLY A 35 -13.13 -6.99 -2.13
N GLU A 36 -13.20 -8.31 -2.19
CA GLU A 36 -14.13 -9.09 -1.39
C GLU A 36 -13.93 -8.84 0.11
N LYS A 37 -15.02 -8.95 0.88
CA LYS A 37 -14.97 -8.76 2.33
C LYS A 37 -14.39 -10.00 2.98
N THR A 38 -13.11 -9.95 3.34
CA THR A 38 -12.51 -10.95 4.21
C THR A 38 -12.95 -10.72 5.65
N ILE A 39 -13.28 -11.79 6.37
CA ILE A 39 -13.70 -11.72 7.77
C ILE A 39 -12.56 -12.26 8.65
N HIS A 40 -11.98 -11.38 9.45
CA HIS A 40 -11.09 -11.76 10.54
C HIS A 40 -11.93 -12.08 11.76
N TYR A 41 -12.04 -13.36 12.06
CA TYR A 41 -12.79 -13.86 13.20
C TYR A 41 -11.85 -14.41 14.26
N VAL A 42 -11.98 -13.90 15.49
CA VAL A 42 -11.18 -14.35 16.63
C VAL A 42 -12.13 -14.72 17.77
N LYS A 43 -12.00 -15.94 18.29
CA LYS A 43 -12.75 -16.43 19.45
C LYS A 43 -11.88 -17.40 20.25
N ARG A 44 -11.81 -17.22 21.57
CA ARG A 44 -11.18 -18.18 22.49
C ARG A 44 -12.24 -19.16 23.01
N ARG A 45 -11.90 -20.46 23.03
CA ARG A 45 -12.83 -21.57 23.33
C ARG A 45 -13.71 -21.38 24.56
N ARG A 46 -13.12 -20.98 25.70
CA ARG A 46 -13.81 -20.92 27.00
C ARG A 46 -14.17 -19.50 27.46
N LYS A 47 -13.99 -18.48 26.62
CA LYS A 47 -14.29 -17.09 26.96
C LYS A 47 -15.35 -16.55 26.00
N HIS A 48 -16.62 -16.69 26.37
CA HIS A 48 -17.76 -16.31 25.52
C HIS A 48 -17.74 -14.83 25.10
N SER A 49 -17.21 -13.94 25.95
CA SER A 49 -17.05 -12.50 25.64
C SER A 49 -15.89 -12.17 24.69
N SER A 50 -15.08 -13.16 24.28
CA SER A 50 -13.89 -12.95 23.43
C SER A 50 -14.17 -12.98 21.93
N GLN A 51 -15.40 -13.27 21.52
CA GLN A 51 -15.78 -13.29 20.11
C GLN A 51 -15.64 -11.89 19.50
N ARG A 52 -14.83 -11.77 18.45
CA ARG A 52 -14.62 -10.54 17.67
C ARG A 52 -14.66 -10.88 16.20
N THR A 53 -15.51 -10.19 15.46
CA THR A 53 -15.64 -10.33 14.01
C THR A 53 -15.31 -8.98 13.39
N LYS A 54 -14.22 -8.90 12.63
CA LYS A 54 -13.83 -7.69 11.90
C LYS A 54 -13.83 -7.98 10.41
N GLY A 55 -14.57 -7.16 9.65
CA GLY A 55 -14.46 -7.18 8.19
C GLY A 55 -13.27 -6.37 7.72
N HIS A 56 -12.56 -6.85 6.71
CA HIS A 56 -11.59 -6.10 5.94
C HIS A 56 -11.99 -6.14 4.47
N ARG A 57 -11.91 -4.99 3.79
CA ARG A 57 -12.00 -4.91 2.33
C ARG A 57 -10.75 -4.24 1.84
N GLN A 58 -9.95 -4.97 1.08
CA GLN A 58 -8.72 -4.45 0.53
C GLN A 58 -9.04 -3.44 -0.58
N HIS A 59 -8.34 -2.31 -0.59
CA HIS A 59 -8.35 -1.40 -1.73
C HIS A 59 -7.46 -1.98 -2.83
N LEU A 60 -8.03 -2.18 -4.02
CA LEU A 60 -7.36 -2.76 -5.17
C LEU A 60 -7.46 -1.79 -6.35
N THR A 61 -6.39 -1.70 -7.12
CA THR A 61 -6.38 -0.96 -8.38
C THR A 61 -6.52 -1.97 -9.52
N LEU A 62 -7.55 -1.82 -10.33
CA LEU A 62 -7.74 -2.61 -11.53
C LEU A 62 -6.94 -2.00 -12.67
N VAL A 63 -6.10 -2.81 -13.30
CA VAL A 63 -5.21 -2.39 -14.38
C VAL A 63 -5.38 -3.33 -15.57
N ARG A 64 -5.39 -2.77 -16.79
CA ARG A 64 -5.33 -3.51 -18.05
C ARG A 64 -3.96 -3.35 -18.68
N VAL A 65 -3.33 -4.47 -19.02
CA VAL A 65 -2.06 -4.47 -19.75
C VAL A 65 -2.32 -4.10 -21.20
N THR A 66 -1.59 -3.11 -21.71
CA THR A 66 -1.71 -2.64 -23.10
C THR A 66 -0.60 -3.19 -23.98
N GLY A 67 0.58 -3.46 -23.42
CA GLY A 67 1.70 -4.00 -24.17
C GLY A 67 2.89 -4.37 -23.31
N VAL A 68 3.78 -5.17 -23.88
CA VAL A 68 5.05 -5.59 -23.28
C VAL A 68 6.17 -5.12 -24.19
N LEU A 69 7.12 -4.39 -23.64
CA LEU A 69 8.34 -3.96 -24.30
C LEU A 69 9.48 -4.86 -23.84
N GLU A 70 10.12 -5.56 -24.78
CA GLU A 70 11.28 -6.40 -24.48
C GLU A 70 12.53 -5.54 -24.22
N ASN A 71 12.65 -4.40 -24.90
CA ASN A 71 13.75 -3.45 -24.78
C ASN A 71 13.26 -2.00 -24.97
N GLY A 72 14.04 -1.02 -24.49
CA GLY A 72 13.80 0.40 -24.76
C GLY A 72 12.77 1.08 -23.86
N ALA A 73 12.43 0.47 -22.72
CA ALA A 73 11.48 1.00 -21.74
C ALA A 73 11.78 2.45 -21.28
N ASP A 74 13.06 2.83 -21.18
CA ASP A 74 13.48 4.14 -20.68
C ASP A 74 13.05 5.31 -21.59
N LYS A 75 12.73 5.03 -22.86
CA LYS A 75 12.36 6.03 -23.86
C LYS A 75 10.84 6.17 -24.03
N SER A 76 10.04 5.39 -23.31
CA SER A 76 8.60 5.32 -23.53
C SER A 76 7.84 6.58 -23.10
N GLY A 77 8.42 7.41 -22.24
CA GLY A 77 7.79 8.60 -21.67
C GLY A 77 6.57 8.31 -20.78
N VAL A 78 6.32 7.05 -20.42
CA VAL A 78 5.21 6.64 -19.55
C VAL A 78 5.63 6.72 -18.08
N LYS A 79 4.72 7.18 -17.21
CA LYS A 79 4.98 7.31 -15.77
C LYS A 79 5.29 5.94 -15.15
N ALA A 80 6.45 5.84 -14.49
CA ALA A 80 6.85 4.64 -13.77
C ALA A 80 5.96 4.41 -12.53
N ALA A 81 5.50 3.17 -12.35
CA ALA A 81 4.72 2.75 -11.20
C ALA A 81 5.65 2.27 -10.08
N THR A 82 6.27 3.20 -9.33
CA THR A 82 7.20 2.89 -8.23
C THR A 82 6.52 2.40 -6.95
N GLY A 83 5.19 2.35 -6.93
CA GLY A 83 4.42 1.88 -5.78
C GLY A 83 4.53 2.81 -4.56
N THR A 84 3.58 2.68 -3.64
CA THR A 84 3.53 3.55 -2.45
C THR A 84 4.64 3.27 -1.45
N VAL A 85 5.23 2.07 -1.46
CA VAL A 85 6.26 1.68 -0.50
C VAL A 85 7.61 2.29 -0.88
N ALA A 86 8.02 2.21 -2.14
CA ALA A 86 9.27 2.85 -2.59
C ALA A 86 9.15 4.37 -2.44
N ALA A 87 8.04 4.97 -2.91
CA ALA A 87 7.80 6.41 -2.76
C ALA A 87 7.84 6.89 -1.29
N ARG A 88 7.33 6.10 -0.34
CA ARG A 88 7.40 6.41 1.09
C ARG A 88 8.81 6.21 1.66
N ARG A 89 9.54 5.21 1.16
CA ARG A 89 10.90 4.92 1.59
C ARG A 89 11.87 5.99 1.10
N ASP A 90 11.76 6.40 -0.16
CA ASP A 90 12.51 7.52 -0.74
C ASP A 90 12.22 8.83 0.01
N ALA A 91 10.96 9.07 0.39
CA ALA A 91 10.60 10.23 1.21
C ALA A 91 11.17 10.16 2.65
N HIS A 92 11.44 8.97 3.18
CA HIS A 92 11.96 8.78 4.54
C HIS A 92 13.50 8.68 4.59
N GLU A 93 14.15 8.27 3.49
CA GLU A 93 15.61 8.20 3.34
C GLU A 93 16.22 9.49 2.74
N ALA A 94 15.40 10.45 2.30
CA ALA A 94 15.87 11.76 1.86
C ALA A 94 16.65 12.49 2.98
N PRO A 95 17.90 12.94 2.73
CA PRO A 95 18.69 13.65 3.72
C PRO A 95 18.11 15.06 3.90
N GLY A 96 17.38 15.27 5.00
CA GLY A 96 16.77 16.57 5.32
C GLY A 96 15.55 16.54 6.24
N ALA A 97 14.98 15.38 6.56
CA ALA A 97 13.91 15.30 7.57
C ALA A 97 14.51 15.49 8.98
N ALA A 98 14.57 16.76 9.40
CA ALA A 98 14.85 17.16 10.77
C ALA A 98 14.02 16.31 11.75
N LYS A 99 14.70 15.80 12.79
CA LYS A 99 14.08 15.22 13.99
C LYS A 99 12.95 16.15 14.46
N ALA A 100 11.71 15.80 14.17
CA ALA A 100 10.57 16.38 14.86
C ALA A 100 10.58 15.85 16.29
N ALA A 101 10.73 16.80 17.21
CA ALA A 101 10.85 16.61 18.63
C ALA A 101 9.63 15.89 19.26
N ALA A 102 9.89 15.38 20.45
CA ALA A 102 9.01 14.76 21.44
C ALA A 102 7.49 15.07 21.34
N PRO A 103 6.61 14.07 21.60
CA PRO A 103 5.18 14.30 21.65
C PRO A 103 4.83 15.22 22.83
N ALA A 104 4.28 16.38 22.49
CA ALA A 104 3.70 17.30 23.43
C ALA A 104 2.57 16.65 24.24
N GLU A 105 2.57 17.03 25.50
CA GLU A 105 1.73 16.64 26.63
C GLU A 105 0.23 16.68 26.33
N LYS A 106 -0.49 15.59 26.66
CA LYS A 106 -1.96 15.55 26.65
C LYS A 106 -2.50 16.45 27.77
N PRO A 107 -3.38 17.43 27.52
CA PRO A 107 -4.09 18.07 28.61
C PRO A 107 -5.08 17.08 29.23
N LYS A 108 -4.78 16.72 30.48
CA LYS A 108 -5.59 15.90 31.39
C LYS A 108 -6.83 16.72 31.78
N ARG A 109 -7.95 16.57 31.06
CA ARG A 109 -9.21 17.23 31.47
C ARG A 109 -9.97 16.36 32.48
N ALA A 110 -9.76 16.76 33.75
CA ALA A 110 -10.61 16.71 34.93
C ALA A 110 -11.74 15.65 35.00
N ALA A 111 -11.63 14.82 36.04
CA ALA A 111 -12.74 14.09 36.64
C ALA A 111 -13.87 15.06 37.02
N LYS A 112 -15.10 14.78 36.55
CA LYS A 112 -16.31 15.34 37.16
C LYS A 112 -16.77 14.35 38.23
N ALA A 113 -16.60 14.76 39.48
CA ALA A 113 -17.07 14.08 40.66
C ALA A 113 -18.59 13.95 40.67
N ALA A 114 -19.04 12.92 41.38
CA ALA A 114 -20.41 12.64 41.75
C ALA A 114 -21.12 13.84 42.40
N ALA A 115 -22.40 13.99 42.07
CA ALA A 115 -23.41 14.53 42.96
C ALA A 115 -24.63 13.62 42.86
N ALA A 116 -25.01 13.05 43.99
CA ALA A 116 -26.23 12.30 44.21
C ALA A 116 -27.38 13.24 44.61
N GLN A 117 -28.59 12.67 44.63
CA GLN A 117 -29.91 13.19 45.05
C GLN A 117 -30.71 13.87 43.91
N GLU A 118 -31.95 13.52 43.61
CA GLU A 118 -33.02 12.77 44.31
C GLU A 118 -33.67 11.71 43.40
#